data_AF-A0A7S2VPI7-F1
#
_entry.id   AF-A0A7S2VPI7-F1
#
_cell.length_a   1.000
_cell.length_b   1.000
_cell.length_c   1.000
_cell.angle_alpha   90.00
_cell.angle_beta   90.00
_cell.angle_gamma   90.00
#
_symmetry.space_group_name_H-M   'P 1'
#
loop_
_entity.id
_entity.type
_entity.pdbx_description
1 polymer ?
#
loop_
_entity_poly.entity_id
_entity_poly.type
_entity_poly.pdbx_seq_one_letter_code
_entity_poly.pdbx_strand_id
1 'polypeptide(L)'
;MYENYCTTLGVEVETLIGMVETGILPACTKDMANYAACPELAGERKAVYIGIKAQKDKLKKLFGSRPHDLPKEALYLCDVVKPQMDVVRKLVDQAEGLLQKGLYPYPTYAELIYSHHY
;
A
#
# COMPACT_ATOMS: atom_id res chain seq x y z
N MET A 1 -11.69 18.38 17.43
CA MET A 1 -10.56 18.38 16.47
C MET A 1 -9.89 17.01 16.39
N TYR A 2 -9.51 16.38 17.53
CA TYR A 2 -8.91 15.04 17.53
C TYR A 2 -9.81 13.95 16.94
N GLU A 3 -11.11 13.96 17.24
CA GLU A 3 -12.06 12.98 16.69
C GLU A 3 -12.08 12.96 15.16
N ASN A 4 -12.30 14.11 14.51
CA ASN A 4 -12.26 14.21 13.05
C ASN A 4 -10.92 13.72 12.47
N TYR A 5 -9.80 14.07 13.11
CA TYR A 5 -8.49 13.61 12.67
C TYR A 5 -8.35 12.08 12.76
N CYS A 6 -8.72 11.49 13.90
CA CYS A 6 -8.67 10.04 14.12
C CYS A 6 -9.57 9.31 13.12
N THR A 7 -10.79 9.82 12.87
CA THR A 7 -11.73 9.24 11.91
C THR A 7 -11.18 9.31 10.48
N THR A 8 -10.72 10.47 10.02
CA THR A 8 -10.17 10.62 8.66
C THR A 8 -8.99 9.70 8.45
N LEU A 9 -7.99 9.72 9.35
CA LEU A 9 -6.82 8.87 9.19
C LEU A 9 -7.18 7.37 9.33
N GLY A 10 -8.15 7.03 10.17
CA GLY A 10 -8.65 5.65 10.29
C GLY A 10 -9.17 5.12 8.95
N VAL A 11 -10.02 5.89 8.27
CA VAL A 11 -10.53 5.54 6.94
C VAL A 11 -9.40 5.42 5.91
N GLU A 12 -8.43 6.33 5.93
CA GLU A 12 -7.27 6.28 5.03
C GLU A 12 -6.44 5.00 5.24
N VAL A 13 -6.19 4.60 6.49
CA VAL A 13 -5.45 3.38 6.83
C VAL A 13 -6.19 2.14 6.35
N GLU A 14 -7.49 2.05 6.64
CA GLU A 14 -8.33 0.92 6.22
C GLU A 14 -8.41 0.82 4.71
N THR A 15 -8.56 1.96 4.03
CA THR A 15 -8.58 2.03 2.57
C THR A 15 -7.25 1.55 1.98
N LEU A 16 -6.11 2.03 2.49
CA LEU A 16 -4.78 1.59 2.03
C LEU A 16 -4.60 0.08 2.21
N ILE A 17 -4.95 -0.47 3.39
CA ILE A 17 -4.88 -1.91 3.67
C ILE A 17 -5.76 -2.69 2.68
N GLY A 18 -7.00 -2.25 2.47
CA GLY A 18 -7.94 -2.90 1.56
C GLY A 18 -7.44 -2.89 0.11
N MET A 19 -6.93 -1.76 -0.37
CA MET A 19 -6.35 -1.64 -1.71
C MET A 19 -5.14 -2.57 -1.90
N VAL A 20 -4.26 -2.64 -0.90
CA VAL A 20 -3.09 -3.54 -0.97
C VAL A 20 -3.50 -5.01 -0.95
N GLU A 21 -4.44 -5.40 -0.08
CA GLU A 21 -4.90 -6.79 0.06
C GLU A 21 -5.67 -7.30 -1.18
N THR A 22 -6.51 -6.46 -1.78
CA THR A 22 -7.45 -6.87 -2.82
C THR A 22 -7.00 -6.54 -4.25
N GLY A 23 -6.14 -5.54 -4.42
CA GLY A 23 -5.61 -5.13 -5.72
C GLY A 23 -4.14 -5.48 -5.89
N ILE A 24 -3.27 -4.85 -5.09
CA ILE A 24 -1.81 -4.89 -5.31
C ILE A 24 -1.23 -6.29 -5.13
N LEU A 25 -1.50 -6.97 -4.01
CA LEU A 25 -0.92 -8.30 -3.74
C LEU A 25 -1.37 -9.37 -4.76
N PRO A 26 -2.65 -9.42 -5.19
CA PRO A 26 -3.07 -10.27 -6.30
C PRO A 26 -2.35 -9.96 -7.62
N ALA A 27 -2.16 -8.68 -7.95
CA ALA A 27 -1.41 -8.27 -9.15
C ALA A 27 0.06 -8.74 -9.07
N CYS A 28 0.74 -8.51 -7.95
CA CYS A 28 2.09 -8.98 -7.68
C CYS A 28 2.22 -10.51 -7.81
N THR A 29 1.22 -11.25 -7.35
CA THR A 29 1.20 -12.72 -7.46
C THR A 29 1.10 -13.17 -8.91
N LYS A 30 0.21 -12.54 -9.71
CA LYS A 30 0.08 -12.83 -11.14
C LYS A 30 1.36 -12.49 -11.90
N ASP A 31 1.98 -11.37 -11.59
CA ASP A 31 3.24 -10.95 -12.20
C ASP A 31 4.38 -11.94 -11.92
N MET A 32 4.53 -12.39 -10.67
CA MET A 32 5.54 -13.40 -10.31
C MET A 32 5.36 -14.72 -11.07
N ALA A 33 4.12 -15.11 -11.39
CA ALA A 33 3.87 -16.32 -12.17
C ALA A 33 4.46 -16.26 -13.59
N ASN A 34 4.56 -15.06 -14.18
CA ASN A 34 5.14 -14.86 -15.51
C ASN A 34 6.65 -15.12 -15.55
N TYR A 35 7.34 -15.03 -14.40
CA TYR A 35 8.78 -15.23 -14.30
C TYR A 35 9.16 -16.65 -13.83
N ALA A 36 8.21 -17.55 -13.63
CA ALA A 36 8.48 -18.91 -13.15
C ALA A 36 9.44 -19.69 -14.06
N ALA A 37 9.34 -19.50 -15.38
CA ALA A 37 10.17 -20.17 -16.38
C ALA A 37 11.55 -19.51 -16.56
N CYS A 38 11.70 -18.24 -16.20
CA CYS A 38 12.97 -17.51 -16.29
C CYS A 38 13.15 -16.57 -15.07
N PRO A 39 13.53 -17.14 -13.90
CA PRO A 39 13.62 -16.37 -12.65
C PRO A 39 14.66 -15.25 -12.68
N GLU A 40 15.67 -15.34 -13.56
CA GLU A 40 16.74 -14.34 -13.73
C GLU A 40 16.20 -12.96 -14.14
N LEU A 41 15.07 -12.92 -14.84
CA LEU A 41 14.42 -11.67 -15.26
C LEU A 41 13.50 -11.06 -14.19
N ALA A 42 13.24 -11.77 -13.09
CA ALA A 42 12.36 -11.29 -12.03
C ALA A 42 12.94 -10.06 -11.30
N GLY A 43 14.27 -9.93 -11.24
CA GLY A 43 14.94 -8.81 -10.56
C GLY A 43 14.54 -8.69 -9.09
N GLU A 44 14.29 -7.47 -8.63
CA GLU A 44 13.96 -7.17 -7.22
C GLU A 44 12.49 -7.41 -6.84
N ARG A 45 11.63 -7.80 -7.79
CA ARG A 45 10.17 -7.99 -7.61
C ARG A 45 9.82 -8.81 -6.38
N LYS A 46 10.46 -9.97 -6.21
CA LYS A 46 10.20 -10.86 -5.08
C LYS A 46 10.43 -10.17 -3.73
N ALA A 47 11.52 -9.41 -3.60
CA ALA A 47 11.84 -8.70 -2.37
C ALA A 47 10.82 -7.58 -2.10
N VAL A 48 10.49 -6.79 -3.13
CA VAL A 48 9.50 -5.70 -3.04
C VAL A 48 8.13 -6.25 -2.64
N TYR A 49 7.63 -7.29 -3.33
CA TYR A 49 6.28 -7.83 -3.11
C TYR A 49 6.12 -8.48 -1.73
N ILE A 50 7.14 -9.21 -1.27
CA ILE A 50 7.17 -9.74 0.11
C ILE A 50 7.23 -8.58 1.12
N GLY A 51 8.00 -7.54 0.81
CA GLY A 51 8.06 -6.30 1.58
C GLY A 51 6.70 -5.65 1.74
N ILE A 52 5.92 -5.48 0.67
CA ILE A 52 4.57 -4.91 0.70
C ILE A 52 3.70 -5.70 1.67
N LYS A 53 3.67 -7.04 1.55
CA LYS A 53 2.90 -7.90 2.44
C LYS A 53 3.30 -7.69 3.90
N ALA A 54 4.60 -7.75 4.19
CA ALA A 54 5.12 -7.63 5.55
C ALA A 54 4.82 -6.25 6.18
N GLN A 55 5.04 -5.17 5.43
CA GLN A 55 4.80 -3.80 5.93
C GLN A 55 3.31 -3.50 6.06
N LYS A 56 2.46 -4.03 5.18
CA LYS A 56 1.00 -3.96 5.33
C LYS A 56 0.54 -4.72 6.57
N ASP A 57 1.03 -5.93 6.81
CA ASP A 57 0.68 -6.70 8.02
C ASP A 57 1.15 -5.99 9.30
N LYS A 58 2.31 -5.33 9.26
CA LYS A 58 2.79 -4.47 10.33
C LYS A 58 1.87 -3.25 10.55
N LEU A 59 1.46 -2.57 9.48
CA LEU A 59 0.50 -1.45 9.54
C LEU A 59 -0.82 -1.88 10.19
N LYS A 60 -1.37 -3.02 9.75
CA LYS A 60 -2.63 -3.58 10.31
C LYS A 60 -2.51 -3.85 11.81
N LYS A 61 -1.39 -4.40 12.27
CA LYS A 61 -1.11 -4.63 13.70
C LYS A 61 -0.98 -3.32 14.48
N LEU A 62 -0.22 -2.34 13.98
CA LEU A 62 -0.06 -1.04 14.63
C LEU A 62 -1.41 -0.33 14.76
N PHE A 63 -2.19 -0.29 13.68
CA PHE A 63 -3.51 0.34 13.69
C PHE A 63 -4.50 -0.34 14.65
N GLY A 64 -4.46 -1.67 14.75
CA GLY A 64 -5.24 -2.42 15.73
C GLY A 64 -4.78 -2.25 17.19
N SER A 65 -3.57 -1.74 17.42
CA SER A 65 -3.00 -1.50 18.75
C SER A 65 -3.13 -0.05 19.22
N ARG A 66 -3.85 0.79 18.47
CA ARG A 66 -3.99 2.21 18.80
C ARG A 66 -4.75 2.39 20.13
N PRO A 67 -4.38 3.40 20.95
CA PRO A 67 -5.12 3.70 22.17
C PRO A 67 -6.51 4.26 21.85
N HIS A 68 -7.45 4.12 22.79
CA HIS A 68 -8.84 4.61 22.65
C HIS A 68 -9.10 5.94 23.40
N ASP A 69 -8.02 6.64 23.78
CA ASP A 69 -8.04 7.98 24.36
C ASP A 69 -7.76 8.96 23.22
N LEU A 70 -8.70 9.86 22.91
CA LEU A 70 -8.68 10.68 21.69
C LEU A 70 -7.35 11.44 21.45
N PRO A 71 -6.81 12.23 22.40
CA PRO A 71 -5.50 12.84 22.25
C PRO A 71 -4.36 11.83 22.01
N LYS A 72 -4.33 10.72 22.74
CA LYS A 72 -3.28 9.70 22.59
C LYS A 72 -3.41 8.95 21.27
N GLU A 73 -4.63 8.70 20.82
CA GLU A 73 -4.93 8.07 19.54
C GLU A 73 -4.44 8.96 18.41
N ALA A 74 -4.76 10.26 18.44
CA ALA A 74 -4.32 11.21 17.44
C ALA A 74 -2.79 11.27 17.33
N LEU A 75 -2.08 11.34 18.47
CA LEU A 75 -0.61 11.32 18.49
C LEU A 75 -0.05 10.00 17.96
N TYR A 76 -0.59 8.86 18.40
CA TYR A 76 -0.16 7.55 17.92
C TYR A 76 -0.38 7.38 16.41
N LEU A 77 -1.53 7.84 15.92
CA LEU A 77 -1.88 7.86 14.51
C LEU A 77 -0.91 8.72 13.69
N CYS A 78 -0.56 9.91 14.21
CA CYS A 78 0.40 10.83 13.59
C CYS A 78 1.83 10.28 13.58
N ASP A 79 2.32 9.80 14.72
CA ASP A 79 3.75 9.55 14.93
C ASP A 79 4.15 8.10 14.62
N VAL A 80 3.18 7.18 14.60
CA VAL A 80 3.45 5.74 14.41
C VAL A 80 2.76 5.20 13.17
N VAL A 81 1.44 5.41 13.04
CA VAL A 81 0.65 4.78 11.97
C VAL A 81 0.91 5.46 10.62
N LYS A 82 0.85 6.79 10.55
CA LYS A 82 1.06 7.54 9.30
C LYS A 82 2.45 7.30 8.69
N PRO A 83 3.58 7.34 9.43
CA PRO A 83 4.88 6.98 8.88
C PRO A 83 4.92 5.55 8.34
N GLN A 84 4.21 4.62 8.98
CA GLN A 84 4.12 3.25 8.47
C GLN A 84 3.28 3.14 7.19
N MET A 85 2.25 3.97 7.01
CA MET A 85 1.52 4.07 5.74
C MET A 85 2.45 4.51 4.61
N ASP A 86 3.32 5.50 4.85
CA ASP A 86 4.30 5.95 3.86
C ASP A 86 5.30 4.85 3.48
N VAL A 87 5.70 4.01 4.43
CA VAL A 87 6.55 2.83 4.14
C VAL A 87 5.84 1.85 3.21
N VAL A 88 4.56 1.55 3.45
CA VAL A 88 3.78 0.69 2.57
C VAL A 88 3.65 1.32 1.19
N ARG A 89 3.30 2.62 1.14
CA ARG A 89 3.13 3.36 -0.11
C ARG A 89 4.39 3.36 -0.97
N LYS A 90 5.56 3.63 -0.39
CA LYS A 90 6.85 3.60 -1.13
C LYS A 90 7.12 2.25 -1.80
N LEU A 91 6.79 1.14 -1.13
CA LEU A 91 6.96 -0.19 -1.71
C LEU A 91 5.92 -0.46 -2.81
N VAL A 92 4.69 0.04 -2.67
CA VAL A 92 3.67 -0.04 -3.73
C VAL A 92 4.08 0.79 -4.95
N ASP A 93 4.59 2.00 -4.75
CA ASP A 93 5.09 2.86 -5.83
C ASP A 93 6.28 2.19 -6.57
N GLN A 94 7.16 1.50 -5.83
CA GLN A 94 8.20 0.67 -6.44
C GLN A 94 7.63 -0.50 -7.25
N ALA A 95 6.60 -1.18 -6.73
CA ALA A 95 5.93 -2.25 -7.47
C ALA A 95 5.21 -1.75 -8.73
N GLU A 96 4.65 -0.54 -8.74
CA GLU A 96 4.06 0.08 -9.93
C GLU A 96 5.09 0.17 -11.08
N GLY A 97 6.34 0.50 -10.78
CA GLY A 97 7.42 0.54 -11.78
C GLY A 97 7.90 -0.84 -12.27
N LEU A 98 7.57 -1.91 -11.54
CA LEU A 98 7.99 -3.28 -11.87
C LEU A 98 6.89 -4.09 -12.57
N LEU A 99 5.64 -3.81 -12.24
CA LEU A 99 4.47 -4.50 -12.76
C LEU A 99 4.23 -4.16 -14.22
N GLN A 100 3.81 -5.16 -15.00
CA GLN A 100 3.27 -4.89 -16.33
C GLN A 100 2.02 -4.01 -16.22
N LYS A 101 1.89 -3.00 -17.08
CA LYS A 101 0.75 -2.07 -17.10
C LYS A 101 -0.62 -2.77 -17.02
N GLY A 102 -0.82 -3.85 -17.77
CA GLY A 102 -2.10 -4.60 -17.78
C GLY A 102 -2.41 -5.38 -16.50
N LEU A 103 -1.43 -5.57 -15.61
CA LEU A 103 -1.61 -6.21 -14.31
C LEU A 103 -1.83 -5.19 -13.18
N TYR A 104 -1.38 -3.95 -13.35
CA TYR A 104 -1.53 -2.93 -12.32
C TYR A 104 -3.02 -2.57 -12.15
N PRO A 105 -3.58 -2.68 -10.95
CA PRO A 105 -5.04 -2.66 -10.74
C PRO A 105 -5.64 -1.25 -10.67
N TYR A 106 -4.80 -0.20 -10.58
CA TYR A 106 -5.22 1.17 -10.39
C TYR A 106 -4.72 2.04 -11.54
N PRO A 107 -5.42 3.13 -11.89
CA PRO A 107 -4.91 4.08 -12.87
C PRO A 107 -3.62 4.72 -12.34
N THR A 108 -2.65 4.88 -13.23
CA THR A 108 -1.43 5.64 -12.96
C THR A 108 -1.76 7.12 -12.76
N TYR A 109 -0.85 7.90 -12.15
CA TYR A 109 -1.03 9.35 -12.04
C TYR A 109 -1.22 10.03 -13.40
N ALA A 110 -0.51 9.58 -14.43
CA ALA A 110 -0.67 10.12 -15.78
C ALA A 110 -2.09 9.89 -16.32
N GLU A 111 -2.67 8.71 -16.08
CA GLU A 111 -4.05 8.41 -16.47
C GLU A 111 -5.06 9.23 -15.66
N LEU A 112 -4.85 9.41 -14.36
CA LEU A 112 -5.71 10.25 -13.54
C LEU A 112 -5.70 11.72 -13.99
N ILE A 113 -4.52 12.27 -14.30
CA ILE A 113 -4.35 13.69 -14.65
C ILE A 113 -4.74 13.97 -16.10
N TYR A 114 -4.43 13.06 -17.03
CA TYR A 114 -4.58 13.29 -18.47
C TYR A 114 -5.65 12.44 -19.16
N SER A 115 -6.52 11.75 -18.41
CA SER A 115 -7.60 10.89 -18.96
C SER A 115 -8.56 11.59 -19.92
N HIS A 116 -8.68 12.92 -19.85
CA HIS A 116 -9.58 13.72 -20.71
C HIS A 116 -8.91 14.31 -21.96
N HIS A 117 -7.61 14.08 -22.16
CA HIS A 117 -6.84 14.67 -23.27
C HIS A 117 -6.72 13.76 -24.50
N TYR A 118 -7.51 12.68 -24.56
CA TYR A 118 -7.58 11.74 -25.68
C TYR A 118 -9.02 11.40 -26.02
#